data_AF-A0A6I6CDP0-F1
#
_entry.id   AF-A0A6I6CDP0-F1
#
_cell.length_a   1.000
_cell.length_b   1.000
_cell.length_c   1.000
_cell.angle_alpha   90.00
_cell.angle_beta   90.00
_cell.angle_gamma   90.00
#
_symmetry.space_group_name_H-M   'P 1'
#
loop_
_entity.id
_entity.type
_entity.pdbx_description
1 polymer ?
#
loop_
_entity_poly.entity_id
_entity_poly.type
_entity_poly.pdbx_seq_one_letter_code
_entity_poly.pdbx_strand_id
1 'polypeptide(L)'
;MKLFTNFLIKLKPYQRLYKMFWLSFTLVCLYLFQFFMLIFSMIVPHIESGFKYYVFGFYALFGKSLVEPNAAHGFIFAAGVALVPVIIIVPILYFVSVRWLIEEVLSDKFINVPKDEYLKWSKFIHYSILAGSFILIPGLFSYIGGGGILPHKTFLAILGTFGDNYLKHVAGIFAFLYYGVGCFYSVVVFGWGIGIGCAYVFKKINIVIEKWKASYYEKKDQKRIEKLEKKRKK
;
A
#
# COMPACT_ATOMS: atom_id res chain seq x y z
N MET A 1 -9.26 -29.55 -20.26
CA MET A 1 -9.32 -28.31 -21.07
C MET A 1 -10.71 -27.66 -21.10
N LYS A 2 -11.77 -28.33 -21.59
CA LYS A 2 -13.14 -27.74 -21.68
C LYS A 2 -13.65 -27.10 -20.38
N LEU A 3 -13.39 -27.71 -19.22
CA LEU A 3 -13.77 -27.17 -17.91
C LEU A 3 -13.09 -25.83 -17.59
N PHE A 4 -11.80 -25.71 -17.88
CA PHE A 4 -11.03 -24.48 -17.64
C PHE A 4 -11.47 -23.36 -18.60
N THR A 5 -11.69 -23.67 -19.87
CA THR A 5 -12.20 -22.72 -20.85
C THR A 5 -13.61 -22.23 -20.47
N ASN A 6 -14.49 -23.13 -20.05
CA ASN A 6 -15.83 -22.77 -19.58
C ASN A 6 -15.79 -21.92 -18.30
N PHE A 7 -14.88 -22.21 -17.38
CA PHE A 7 -14.64 -21.38 -16.19
C PHE A 7 -14.19 -19.97 -16.57
N LEU A 8 -13.21 -19.83 -17.47
CA LEU A 8 -12.72 -18.53 -17.95
C LEU A 8 -13.81 -17.70 -18.65
N ILE A 9 -14.64 -18.35 -19.49
CA ILE A 9 -15.77 -17.69 -20.16
C ILE A 9 -16.77 -17.15 -19.12
N LYS A 10 -17.06 -17.92 -18.07
CA LYS A 10 -17.95 -17.50 -16.97
C LYS A 10 -17.33 -16.41 -16.08
N LEU A 11 -16.00 -16.37 -15.97
CA LEU A 11 -15.28 -15.38 -15.15
C LEU A 11 -15.13 -14.03 -15.87
N LYS A 12 -15.02 -14.03 -17.20
CA LYS A 12 -14.77 -12.85 -18.05
C LYS A 12 -15.72 -11.67 -17.81
N PRO A 13 -17.04 -11.85 -17.58
CA PRO A 13 -17.95 -10.73 -17.26
C PRO A 13 -17.59 -10.02 -15.95
N TYR A 14 -17.02 -10.74 -14.98
CA TYR A 14 -16.61 -10.20 -13.69
C TYR A 14 -15.20 -9.62 -13.77
N GLN A 15 -15.04 -8.45 -14.39
CA GLN A 15 -13.74 -7.85 -14.71
C GLN A 15 -12.73 -7.83 -13.55
N ARG A 16 -13.18 -7.61 -12.31
CA ARG A 16 -12.33 -7.59 -11.11
C ARG A 16 -11.87 -8.99 -10.69
N LEU A 17 -12.78 -9.96 -10.64
CA LEU A 17 -12.51 -11.38 -10.39
C LEU A 17 -11.60 -11.96 -11.47
N TYR A 18 -11.84 -11.62 -12.73
CA TYR A 18 -10.97 -11.95 -13.84
C TYR A 18 -9.56 -11.38 -13.66
N LYS A 19 -9.43 -10.10 -13.29
CA LYS A 19 -8.14 -9.46 -13.01
C LYS A 19 -7.41 -10.11 -11.83
N MET A 20 -8.10 -10.37 -10.72
CA MET A 20 -7.53 -11.05 -9.55
C MET A 20 -7.04 -12.45 -9.92
N PHE A 21 -7.85 -13.22 -10.64
CA PHE A 21 -7.49 -14.57 -11.09
C PHE A 21 -6.20 -14.57 -11.91
N TRP A 22 -6.08 -13.70 -12.91
CA TRP A 22 -4.87 -13.64 -13.74
C TRP A 22 -3.66 -13.11 -12.99
N LEU A 23 -3.83 -12.13 -12.11
CA LEU A 23 -2.73 -11.65 -11.25
C LEU A 23 -2.24 -12.76 -10.31
N SER A 24 -3.14 -13.49 -9.66
CA SER A 24 -2.79 -14.64 -8.81
C SER A 24 -2.15 -15.77 -9.62
N PHE A 25 -2.67 -16.08 -10.81
CA PHE A 25 -2.11 -17.11 -11.68
C PHE A 25 -0.67 -16.74 -12.10
N THR A 26 -0.45 -15.53 -12.60
CA THR A 26 0.88 -15.03 -12.96
C THR A 26 1.83 -15.05 -11.77
N LEU A 27 1.35 -14.68 -10.57
CA LEU A 27 2.15 -14.73 -9.35
C LEU A 27 2.59 -16.16 -9.01
N VAL A 28 1.70 -17.14 -9.09
CA VAL A 28 2.04 -18.55 -8.89
C VAL A 28 3.06 -19.02 -9.93
N CYS A 29 2.86 -18.69 -11.21
CA CYS A 29 3.83 -19.02 -12.26
C CYS A 29 5.21 -18.41 -12.03
N LEU A 30 5.28 -17.15 -11.60
CA LEU A 30 6.53 -16.48 -11.26
C LEU A 30 7.22 -17.13 -10.06
N TYR A 31 6.49 -17.45 -9.00
CA TYR A 31 7.06 -18.16 -7.84
C TYR A 31 7.59 -19.54 -8.20
N LEU A 32 6.85 -20.32 -9.01
CA LEU A 32 7.31 -21.62 -9.49
C LEU A 32 8.56 -21.47 -10.35
N PHE A 33 8.56 -20.52 -11.29
CA PHE A 33 9.73 -20.22 -12.12
C PHE A 33 10.95 -19.88 -11.26
N GLN A 34 10.80 -18.99 -10.28
CA GLN A 34 11.87 -18.65 -9.34
C GLN A 34 12.41 -19.89 -8.63
N PHE A 35 11.51 -20.71 -8.08
CA PHE A 35 11.91 -21.90 -7.33
C PHE A 35 12.66 -22.89 -8.22
N PHE A 36 12.22 -23.09 -9.46
CA PHE A 36 12.93 -23.94 -10.42
C PHE A 36 14.30 -23.39 -10.78
N MET A 37 14.42 -22.08 -11.05
CA MET A 37 15.73 -21.47 -11.34
C MET A 37 16.69 -21.62 -10.15
N LEU A 38 16.22 -21.40 -8.92
CA LEU A 38 17.04 -21.59 -7.73
C LEU A 38 17.44 -23.06 -7.52
N ILE A 39 16.56 -24.03 -7.82
CA ILE A 39 16.93 -25.46 -7.81
C ILE A 39 18.01 -25.74 -8.86
N PHE A 40 17.82 -25.29 -10.11
CA PHE A 40 18.80 -25.51 -11.17
C PHE A 40 20.16 -24.90 -10.83
N SER A 41 20.19 -23.75 -10.15
CA SER A 41 21.44 -23.15 -9.67
C SER A 41 22.24 -24.06 -8.73
N MET A 42 21.58 -24.96 -7.98
CA MET A 42 22.28 -25.93 -7.12
C MET A 42 22.83 -27.14 -7.89
N ILE A 43 22.29 -27.43 -9.08
CA ILE A 43 22.65 -28.63 -9.85
C ILE A 43 23.93 -28.39 -10.67
N VAL A 44 24.20 -27.15 -11.04
CA VAL A 44 25.44 -26.73 -11.70
C VAL A 44 26.53 -26.35 -10.69
N PRO A 45 27.81 -26.32 -11.11
CA PRO A 45 28.90 -25.84 -10.27
C PRO A 45 28.63 -24.43 -9.75
N HIS A 46 28.69 -24.26 -8.43
CA HIS A 46 28.43 -23.02 -7.71
C HIS A 46 29.37 -22.91 -6.50
N ILE A 47 29.62 -21.68 -6.05
CA ILE A 47 30.39 -21.37 -4.83
C ILE A 47 29.43 -21.38 -3.64
N GLU A 48 28.29 -20.71 -3.78
CA GLU A 48 27.23 -20.59 -2.80
C GLU A 48 25.89 -20.97 -3.41
N SER A 49 24.97 -21.49 -2.60
CA SER A 49 23.64 -21.87 -3.09
C SER A 49 22.89 -20.63 -3.60
N GLY A 50 22.21 -20.73 -4.75
CA GLY A 50 21.32 -19.68 -5.24
C GLY A 50 20.25 -19.26 -4.23
N PHE A 51 19.81 -20.20 -3.37
CA PHE A 51 18.88 -19.89 -2.28
C PHE A 51 19.50 -18.98 -1.21
N LYS A 52 20.81 -19.08 -0.96
CA LYS A 52 21.51 -18.14 -0.08
C LYS A 52 21.38 -16.73 -0.65
N TYR A 53 21.75 -16.52 -1.91
CA TYR A 53 21.62 -15.21 -2.54
C TYR A 53 20.18 -14.69 -2.55
N TYR A 54 19.21 -15.57 -2.81
CA TYR A 54 17.78 -15.22 -2.77
C TYR A 54 17.33 -14.69 -1.40
N VAL A 55 17.73 -15.37 -0.32
CA VAL A 55 17.40 -14.97 1.05
C VAL A 55 18.05 -13.64 1.44
N PHE A 56 19.28 -13.38 0.96
CA PHE A 56 19.96 -12.11 1.20
C PHE A 56 19.46 -10.96 0.29
N GLY A 57 18.52 -11.24 -0.63
CA GLY A 57 17.79 -10.24 -1.40
C GLY A 57 18.53 -9.73 -2.64
N PHE A 58 18.05 -8.62 -3.21
CA PHE A 58 18.49 -8.14 -4.52
C PHE A 58 19.99 -7.87 -4.65
N TYR A 59 20.61 -7.29 -3.61
CA TYR A 59 22.05 -7.03 -3.64
C TYR A 59 22.86 -8.34 -3.73
N ALA A 60 22.41 -9.39 -3.05
CA ALA A 60 23.05 -10.68 -3.12
C ALA A 60 22.77 -11.38 -4.47
N LEU A 61 21.54 -11.31 -4.97
CA LEU A 61 21.12 -11.88 -6.25
C LEU A 61 21.79 -11.25 -7.47
N PHE A 62 22.04 -9.93 -7.47
CA PHE A 62 22.59 -9.22 -8.63
C PHE A 62 24.04 -8.73 -8.46
N GLY A 63 24.49 -8.53 -7.21
CA GLY A 63 25.83 -8.07 -6.91
C GLY A 63 26.76 -9.20 -6.47
N LYS A 64 26.47 -9.82 -5.32
CA LYS A 64 27.34 -10.87 -4.75
C LYS A 64 27.39 -12.14 -5.62
N SER A 65 26.38 -12.41 -6.44
CA SER A 65 26.34 -13.57 -7.33
C SER A 65 27.25 -13.44 -8.56
N LEU A 66 27.88 -12.29 -8.83
CA LEU A 66 28.75 -12.09 -10.01
C LEU A 66 30.03 -12.91 -9.95
N VAL A 67 30.44 -13.34 -8.76
CA VAL A 67 31.58 -14.26 -8.57
C VAL A 67 31.22 -15.72 -8.83
N GLU A 68 29.94 -16.05 -9.00
CA GLU A 68 29.52 -17.41 -9.36
C GLU A 68 29.94 -17.77 -10.78
N PRO A 69 30.19 -19.05 -11.08
CA PRO A 69 30.37 -19.52 -12.44
C PRO A 69 29.17 -19.14 -13.32
N ASN A 70 29.42 -18.80 -14.58
CA ASN A 70 28.40 -18.29 -15.52
C ASN A 70 27.11 -19.14 -15.56
N ALA A 71 27.24 -20.47 -15.45
CA ALA A 71 26.10 -21.37 -15.43
C ALA A 71 25.20 -21.17 -14.20
N ALA A 72 25.76 -21.10 -12.99
CA ALA A 72 25.01 -20.83 -11.77
C ALA A 72 24.50 -19.38 -11.72
N HIS A 73 25.34 -18.41 -12.12
CA HIS A 73 24.97 -17.01 -12.19
C HIS A 73 23.73 -16.77 -13.06
N GLY A 74 23.64 -17.40 -14.23
CA GLY A 74 22.49 -17.27 -15.12
C GLY A 74 21.16 -17.68 -14.47
N PHE A 75 21.15 -18.78 -13.72
CA PHE A 75 19.97 -19.23 -12.98
C PHE A 75 19.62 -18.31 -11.80
N ILE A 76 20.63 -17.84 -11.06
CA ILE A 76 20.43 -16.91 -9.93
C ILE A 76 19.86 -15.57 -10.44
N PHE A 77 20.42 -15.07 -11.56
CA PHE A 77 19.93 -13.87 -12.22
C PHE A 77 18.49 -14.01 -12.69
N ALA A 78 18.14 -15.14 -13.34
CA ALA A 78 16.78 -15.42 -13.78
C ALA A 78 15.78 -15.44 -12.61
N ALA A 79 16.15 -16.05 -11.48
CA ALA A 79 15.34 -16.02 -10.25
C ALA A 79 15.15 -14.58 -9.72
N GLY A 80 16.21 -13.76 -9.77
CA GLY A 80 16.17 -12.35 -9.37
C GLY A 80 15.30 -11.49 -10.27
N VAL A 81 15.37 -11.67 -11.59
CA VAL A 81 14.51 -10.94 -12.55
C VAL A 81 13.04 -11.26 -12.33
N ALA A 82 12.70 -12.52 -12.03
CA ALA A 82 11.33 -12.91 -11.70
C ALA A 82 10.83 -12.37 -10.35
N LEU A 83 11.73 -11.95 -9.45
CA LEU A 83 11.36 -11.35 -8.15
C LEU A 83 10.79 -9.94 -8.31
N VAL A 84 11.30 -9.18 -9.28
CA VAL A 84 10.86 -7.80 -9.55
C VAL A 84 9.34 -7.71 -9.83
N PRO A 85 8.77 -8.46 -10.81
CA PRO A 85 7.33 -8.42 -11.05
C PRO A 85 6.52 -8.97 -9.88
N VAL A 86 7.03 -9.94 -9.10
CA VAL A 86 6.34 -10.44 -7.89
C VAL A 86 6.13 -9.31 -6.89
N ILE A 87 7.16 -8.52 -6.61
CA ILE A 87 7.09 -7.37 -5.68
C ILE A 87 6.07 -6.33 -6.14
N ILE A 88 5.86 -6.18 -7.45
CA ILE A 88 4.87 -5.23 -8.02
C ILE A 88 3.46 -5.83 -7.99
N ILE A 89 3.31 -7.11 -8.32
CA ILE A 89 2.01 -7.79 -8.42
C ILE A 89 1.36 -7.95 -7.04
N VAL A 90 2.13 -8.32 -6.01
CA VAL A 90 1.62 -8.52 -4.64
C VAL A 90 0.79 -7.34 -4.12
N PRO A 91 1.30 -6.09 -4.08
CA PRO A 91 0.52 -4.96 -3.59
C PRO A 91 -0.69 -4.67 -4.49
N ILE A 92 -0.56 -4.78 -5.82
CA ILE A 92 -1.70 -4.59 -6.73
C ILE A 92 -2.80 -5.60 -6.44
N LEU A 93 -2.44 -6.88 -6.31
CA LEU A 93 -3.37 -7.96 -6.02
C LEU A 93 -4.04 -7.75 -4.66
N TYR A 94 -3.30 -7.32 -3.64
CA TYR A 94 -3.85 -6.95 -2.34
C TYR A 94 -4.92 -5.86 -2.49
N PHE A 95 -4.62 -4.73 -3.12
CA PHE A 95 -5.57 -3.63 -3.26
C PHE A 95 -6.79 -3.98 -4.11
N VAL A 96 -6.61 -4.75 -5.19
CA VAL A 96 -7.74 -5.22 -6.01
C VAL A 96 -8.62 -6.18 -5.21
N SER A 97 -8.04 -7.07 -4.41
CA SER A 97 -8.78 -8.04 -3.59
C SER A 97 -9.53 -7.37 -2.45
N VAL A 98 -8.89 -6.46 -1.72
CA VAL A 98 -9.51 -5.65 -0.68
C VAL A 98 -10.67 -4.84 -1.26
N ARG A 99 -10.45 -4.20 -2.41
CA ARG A 99 -11.50 -3.42 -3.08
C ARG A 99 -12.69 -4.29 -3.47
N TRP A 100 -12.44 -5.48 -4.00
CA TRP A 100 -13.50 -6.44 -4.33
C TRP A 100 -14.28 -6.87 -3.10
N LEU A 101 -13.60 -7.21 -2.00
CA LEU A 101 -14.24 -7.59 -0.73
C LEU A 101 -15.14 -6.47 -0.21
N ILE A 102 -14.65 -5.23 -0.20
CA ILE A 102 -15.40 -4.07 0.25
C ILE A 102 -16.63 -3.83 -0.63
N GLU A 103 -16.45 -3.85 -1.96
CA GLU A 103 -17.51 -3.47 -2.90
C GLU A 103 -18.56 -4.56 -3.13
N GLU A 104 -18.21 -5.84 -3.09
CA GLU A 104 -19.12 -6.95 -3.46
C GLU A 104 -19.60 -7.77 -2.26
N VAL A 105 -18.87 -7.78 -1.12
CA VAL A 105 -19.22 -8.63 0.03
C VAL A 105 -19.70 -7.81 1.22
N LEU A 106 -19.09 -6.65 1.46
CA LEU A 106 -19.41 -5.81 2.62
C LEU A 106 -20.47 -4.75 2.30
N SER A 107 -20.49 -4.19 1.08
CA SER A 107 -21.41 -3.09 0.77
C SER A 107 -22.89 -3.47 0.90
N ASP A 108 -23.27 -4.69 0.53
CA ASP A 108 -24.65 -5.21 0.68
C ASP A 108 -25.08 -5.39 2.14
N LYS A 109 -24.13 -5.47 3.08
CA LYS A 109 -24.41 -5.57 4.53
C LYS A 109 -24.62 -4.21 5.18
N PHE A 110 -24.24 -3.12 4.54
CA PHE A 110 -24.34 -1.75 5.04
C PHE A 110 -25.29 -0.91 4.18
N ILE A 111 -26.55 -1.35 4.08
CA ILE A 111 -27.60 -0.79 3.21
C ILE A 111 -27.83 0.73 3.43
N ASN A 112 -27.52 1.26 4.62
CA ASN A 112 -27.82 2.65 5.00
C ASN A 112 -26.66 3.64 4.86
N VAL A 113 -25.47 3.23 4.39
CA VAL A 113 -24.31 4.13 4.25
C VAL A 113 -24.04 4.41 2.77
N PRO A 114 -23.93 5.68 2.33
CA PRO A 114 -23.55 6.02 0.97
C PRO A 114 -22.24 5.32 0.58
N LYS A 115 -22.27 4.54 -0.52
CA LYS A 115 -21.15 3.68 -0.96
C LYS A 115 -19.83 4.45 -1.10
N ASP A 116 -19.88 5.69 -1.56
CA ASP A 116 -18.70 6.54 -1.75
C ASP A 116 -18.04 6.96 -0.43
N GLU A 117 -18.85 7.28 0.60
CA GLU A 117 -18.35 7.61 1.93
C GLU A 117 -17.74 6.38 2.60
N TYR A 118 -18.41 5.23 2.48
CA TYR A 118 -17.91 3.96 2.99
C TYR A 118 -16.57 3.57 2.36
N LEU A 119 -16.45 3.66 1.03
CA LEU A 119 -15.21 3.37 0.31
C LEU A 119 -14.07 4.32 0.72
N LYS A 120 -14.38 5.59 0.94
CA LYS A 120 -13.41 6.59 1.40
C LYS A 120 -12.85 6.22 2.79
N TRP A 121 -13.72 5.94 3.75
CA TRP A 121 -13.33 5.59 5.12
C TRP A 121 -12.65 4.23 5.20
N SER A 122 -13.11 3.24 4.43
CA SER A 122 -12.47 1.92 4.38
C SER A 122 -11.03 1.99 3.84
N LYS A 123 -10.78 2.82 2.81
CA LYS A 123 -9.42 3.08 2.32
C LYS A 123 -8.54 3.75 3.38
N PHE A 124 -9.07 4.74 4.08
CA PHE A 124 -8.34 5.43 5.15
C PHE A 124 -7.95 4.46 6.28
N ILE A 125 -8.88 3.62 6.72
CA ILE A 125 -8.63 2.59 7.74
C ILE A 125 -7.60 1.58 7.24
N HIS A 126 -7.71 1.11 6.00
CA HIS A 126 -6.74 0.18 5.43
C HIS A 126 -5.32 0.75 5.36
N TYR A 127 -5.15 1.99 4.90
CA TYR A 127 -3.84 2.63 4.91
C TYR A 127 -3.33 2.87 6.34
N SER A 128 -4.21 3.16 7.29
CA SER A 128 -3.84 3.28 8.71
C SER A 128 -3.34 1.94 9.28
N ILE A 129 -4.02 0.84 8.96
CA ILE A 129 -3.61 -0.51 9.37
C ILE A 129 -2.28 -0.87 8.73
N LEU A 130 -2.10 -0.63 7.42
CA LEU A 130 -0.84 -0.86 6.73
C LEU A 130 0.31 -0.02 7.33
N ALA A 131 0.08 1.27 7.55
CA ALA A 131 1.05 2.15 8.21
C ALA A 131 1.45 1.61 9.59
N GLY A 132 0.45 1.26 10.41
CA GLY A 132 0.67 0.70 11.75
C GLY A 132 1.42 -0.63 11.71
N SER A 133 1.01 -1.56 10.84
CA SER A 133 1.64 -2.88 10.75
C SER A 133 3.09 -2.79 10.26
N PHE A 134 3.37 -1.96 9.25
CA PHE A 134 4.70 -1.76 8.69
C PHE A 134 5.60 -0.84 9.53
N ILE A 135 5.07 -0.15 10.54
CA ILE A 135 5.88 0.52 11.58
C ILE A 135 6.14 -0.42 12.74
N LEU A 136 5.10 -1.05 13.28
CA LEU A 136 5.20 -1.83 14.51
C LEU A 136 5.96 -3.14 14.29
N ILE A 137 5.59 -3.94 13.28
CA ILE A 137 6.22 -5.24 13.05
C ILE A 137 7.69 -5.04 12.69
N PRO A 138 8.06 -4.25 11.65
CA PRO A 138 9.46 -4.08 11.30
C PRO A 138 10.24 -3.32 12.37
N GLY A 139 9.63 -2.37 13.09
CA GLY A 139 10.24 -1.69 14.22
C GLY A 139 10.58 -2.64 15.37
N LEU A 140 9.70 -3.61 15.67
CA LEU A 140 9.97 -4.68 16.64
C LEU A 140 11.09 -5.61 16.18
N PHE A 141 11.08 -6.04 14.92
CA PHE A 141 12.16 -6.89 14.38
C PHE A 141 13.52 -6.17 14.32
N SER A 142 13.52 -4.83 14.19
CA SER A 142 14.77 -4.06 14.19
C SER A 142 15.54 -4.12 15.50
N TYR A 143 14.90 -4.42 16.65
CA TYR A 143 15.58 -4.58 17.94
C TYR A 143 16.64 -5.68 17.90
N ILE A 144 16.44 -6.72 17.09
CA ILE A 144 17.38 -7.84 16.91
C ILE A 144 18.73 -7.34 16.34
N GLY A 145 18.69 -6.27 15.54
CA GLY A 145 19.87 -5.62 14.95
C GLY A 145 20.41 -4.43 15.75
N GLY A 146 19.93 -4.22 16.99
CA GLY A 146 20.27 -3.04 17.80
C GLY A 146 19.44 -1.79 17.49
N GLY A 147 18.34 -1.94 16.74
CA GLY A 147 17.39 -0.88 16.42
C GLY A 147 16.30 -0.70 17.48
N GLY A 148 15.16 -0.13 17.07
CA GLY A 148 13.97 0.01 17.90
C GLY A 148 12.76 0.53 17.13
N ILE A 149 11.62 0.74 17.81
CA ILE A 149 10.38 1.23 17.16
C ILE A 149 10.44 2.72 16.76
N LEU A 150 11.19 3.52 17.50
CA LEU A 150 11.31 4.96 17.19
C LEU A 150 12.20 5.13 15.96
N PRO A 151 11.85 6.00 14.99
CA PRO A 151 12.58 6.11 13.72
C PRO A 151 14.10 6.23 13.93
N HIS A 152 14.57 7.21 14.70
CA HIS A 152 16.01 7.39 14.93
C HIS A 152 16.73 6.14 15.51
N LYS A 153 16.01 5.27 16.24
CA LYS A 153 16.54 3.98 16.71
C LYS A 153 16.46 2.92 15.62
N THR A 154 15.36 2.84 14.88
CA THR A 154 15.21 1.92 13.75
C THR A 154 16.31 2.10 12.71
N PHE A 155 16.76 3.33 12.49
CA PHE A 155 17.85 3.66 11.57
C PHE A 155 19.15 2.90 11.87
N LEU A 156 19.46 2.67 13.15
CA LEU A 156 20.69 1.98 13.56
C LEU A 156 20.74 0.54 13.02
N ALA A 157 19.59 -0.10 12.85
CA ALA A 157 19.52 -1.46 12.30
C ALA A 157 19.73 -1.51 10.77
N ILE A 158 19.60 -0.40 10.04
CA ILE A 158 19.75 -0.36 8.56
C ILE A 158 21.13 -0.83 8.12
N LEU A 159 22.18 -0.51 8.88
CA LEU A 159 23.54 -0.96 8.58
C LEU A 159 23.65 -2.50 8.59
N GLY A 160 22.76 -3.17 9.34
CA GLY A 160 22.65 -4.62 9.37
C GLY A 160 22.32 -5.24 8.01
N THR A 161 21.66 -4.51 7.10
CA THR A 161 21.26 -4.98 5.75
C THR A 161 22.44 -5.34 4.84
N PHE A 162 23.65 -4.94 5.20
CA PHE A 162 24.86 -5.27 4.44
C PHE A 162 25.80 -6.21 5.21
N GLY A 163 25.40 -6.64 6.41
CA GLY A 163 26.18 -7.54 7.23
C GLY A 163 26.01 -9.01 6.85
N ASP A 164 27.04 -9.82 7.08
CA ASP A 164 27.00 -11.25 6.77
C ASP A 164 26.28 -12.08 7.85
N ASN A 165 25.98 -11.48 9.01
CA ASN A 165 25.18 -12.13 10.04
C ASN A 165 23.69 -12.09 9.67
N TYR A 166 23.09 -13.27 9.48
CA TYR A 166 21.70 -13.43 9.08
C TYR A 166 20.69 -12.64 9.94
N LEU A 167 20.83 -12.66 11.27
CA LEU A 167 19.89 -11.95 12.16
C LEU A 167 20.01 -10.43 12.01
N LYS A 168 21.23 -9.90 11.85
CA LYS A 168 21.45 -8.47 11.57
C LYS A 168 20.94 -8.08 10.19
N HIS A 169 21.12 -8.96 9.19
CA HIS A 169 20.61 -8.78 7.83
C HIS A 169 19.10 -8.66 7.80
N VAL A 170 18.42 -9.61 8.46
CA VAL A 170 16.96 -9.61 8.61
C VAL A 170 16.49 -8.33 9.32
N ALA A 171 17.11 -7.95 10.44
CA ALA A 171 16.78 -6.72 11.15
C ALA A 171 16.94 -5.46 10.28
N GLY A 172 17.97 -5.41 9.44
CA GLY A 172 18.19 -4.33 8.48
C GLY A 172 17.14 -4.27 7.37
N ILE A 173 16.74 -5.42 6.81
CA ILE A 173 15.62 -5.49 5.85
C ILE A 173 14.32 -4.99 6.49
N PHE A 174 14.03 -5.38 7.73
CA PHE A 174 12.87 -4.86 8.45
C PHE A 174 12.98 -3.36 8.69
N ALA A 175 14.16 -2.82 9.02
CA ALA A 175 14.35 -1.38 9.09
C ALA A 175 14.08 -0.69 7.74
N PHE A 176 14.49 -1.28 6.61
CA PHE A 176 14.10 -0.78 5.28
C PHE A 176 12.59 -0.80 5.06
N LEU A 177 11.88 -1.86 5.46
CA LEU A 177 10.41 -1.94 5.35
C LEU A 177 9.72 -0.90 6.23
N TYR A 178 10.26 -0.63 7.42
CA TYR A 178 9.78 0.43 8.30
C TYR A 178 9.73 1.78 7.58
N TYR A 179 10.85 2.17 6.96
CA TYR A 179 10.95 3.46 6.30
C TYR A 179 10.29 3.49 4.92
N GLY A 180 10.60 2.50 4.09
CA GLY A 180 10.13 2.45 2.70
C GLY A 180 8.62 2.27 2.60
N VAL A 181 8.02 1.46 3.47
CA VAL A 181 6.60 1.13 3.43
C VAL A 181 5.84 1.79 4.58
N GLY A 182 6.30 1.61 5.82
CA GLY A 182 5.63 2.14 7.01
C GLY A 182 5.54 3.66 7.03
N CYS A 183 6.67 4.36 6.86
CA CYS A 183 6.68 5.82 6.84
C CYS A 183 5.96 6.39 5.60
N PHE A 184 6.06 5.75 4.43
CA PHE A 184 5.32 6.16 3.23
C PHE A 184 3.81 6.17 3.46
N TYR A 185 3.24 5.06 3.94
CA TYR A 185 1.80 4.99 4.23
C TYR A 185 1.41 5.93 5.38
N SER A 186 2.29 6.13 6.35
CA SER A 186 2.04 7.10 7.43
C SER A 186 1.93 8.51 6.89
N VAL A 187 2.79 8.94 5.97
CA VAL A 187 2.70 10.26 5.32
C VAL A 187 1.38 10.41 4.58
N VAL A 188 0.93 9.37 3.86
CA VAL A 188 -0.37 9.38 3.18
C VAL A 188 -1.52 9.55 4.17
N VAL A 189 -1.51 8.79 5.28
CA VAL A 189 -2.54 8.86 6.33
C VAL A 189 -2.52 10.21 7.04
N PHE A 190 -1.35 10.74 7.40
CA PHE A 190 -1.20 12.07 8.00
C PHE A 190 -1.70 13.17 7.07
N GLY A 191 -1.31 13.15 5.80
CA GLY A 191 -1.79 14.11 4.80
C GLY A 191 -3.31 14.06 4.64
N TRP A 192 -3.89 12.86 4.66
CA TRP A 192 -5.34 12.69 4.61
C TRP A 192 -6.02 13.22 5.89
N GLY A 193 -5.46 12.94 7.06
CA GLY A 193 -5.94 13.47 8.34
C GLY A 193 -5.94 14.99 8.38
N ILE A 194 -4.87 15.64 7.93
CA ILE A 194 -4.79 17.09 7.78
C ILE A 194 -5.88 17.59 6.84
N GLY A 195 -6.08 16.92 5.69
CA GLY A 195 -7.14 17.28 4.74
C GLY A 195 -8.55 17.24 5.35
N ILE A 196 -8.85 16.24 6.18
CA ILE A 196 -10.12 16.15 6.91
C ILE A 196 -10.25 17.31 7.91
N GLY A 197 -9.17 17.60 8.65
CA GLY A 197 -9.10 18.73 9.58
C GLY A 197 -9.35 20.07 8.89
N CYS A 198 -8.67 20.33 7.78
CA CYS A 198 -8.88 21.55 6.98
C CYS A 198 -10.31 21.65 6.47
N ALA A 199 -10.88 20.57 5.93
CA ALA A 199 -12.27 20.56 5.47
C ALA A 199 -13.27 20.88 6.59
N TYR A 200 -13.03 20.38 7.80
CA TYR A 200 -13.83 20.72 8.97
C TYR A 200 -13.74 22.22 9.33
N VAL A 201 -12.52 22.78 9.35
CA VAL A 201 -12.29 24.20 9.62
C VAL A 201 -12.98 25.07 8.55
N PHE A 202 -12.82 24.75 7.27
CA PHE A 202 -13.49 25.46 6.17
C PHE A 202 -15.02 25.40 6.30
N LYS A 203 -15.59 24.25 6.68
CA LYS A 203 -17.03 24.14 6.91
C LYS A 203 -17.49 25.06 8.04
N LYS A 204 -16.73 25.14 9.14
CA LYS A 204 -17.05 26.07 10.25
C LYS A 204 -16.95 27.53 9.83
N ILE A 205 -15.94 27.90 9.05
CA ILE A 205 -15.78 29.25 8.50
C ILE A 205 -16.97 29.60 7.59
N ASN A 206 -17.35 28.69 6.69
CA ASN A 206 -18.48 28.92 5.78
C ASN A 206 -19.80 29.16 6.54
N ILE A 207 -20.07 28.40 7.60
CA ILE A 207 -21.25 28.62 8.45
C ILE A 207 -21.26 30.04 9.05
N VAL A 208 -20.10 30.54 9.49
CA VAL A 208 -19.99 31.90 10.03
C VAL A 208 -20.20 32.94 8.94
N ILE A 209 -19.60 32.75 7.77
CA ILE A 209 -19.76 33.65 6.61
C ILE A 209 -21.22 33.70 6.15
N GLU A 210 -21.90 32.56 6.10
CA GLU A 210 -23.32 32.48 5.74
C GLU A 210 -24.19 33.23 6.75
N LYS A 211 -23.94 33.08 8.05
CA LYS A 211 -24.64 33.85 9.09
C LYS A 211 -24.43 35.36 8.93
N TRP A 212 -23.20 35.78 8.62
CA TRP A 212 -22.89 37.19 8.38
C TRP A 212 -23.60 37.74 7.13
N LYS A 213 -23.59 36.98 6.03
CA LYS A 213 -24.34 37.34 4.81
C LYS A 213 -25.83 37.44 5.09
N ALA A 214 -26.42 36.47 5.78
CA ALA A 214 -27.84 36.47 6.13
C ALA A 214 -28.22 37.74 6.94
N SER A 215 -27.46 38.07 7.98
CA SER A 215 -27.70 39.29 8.77
C SER A 215 -27.53 40.58 7.97
N TYR A 216 -26.60 40.63 7.02
CA TYR A 216 -26.45 41.77 6.11
C TYR A 216 -27.68 41.93 5.19
N TYR A 217 -28.17 40.84 4.59
CA TYR A 217 -29.36 40.88 3.74
C TYR A 217 -30.61 41.27 4.52
N GLU A 218 -30.78 40.75 5.73
CA GLU A 218 -31.90 41.08 6.61
C GLU A 218 -31.93 42.58 6.98
N LYS A 219 -30.76 43.15 7.35
CA LYS A 219 -30.64 44.60 7.59
C LYS A 219 -30.89 45.44 6.34
N LYS A 220 -30.52 44.93 5.15
CA LYS A 220 -30.76 45.61 3.87
C LYS A 220 -32.25 45.62 3.52
N ASP A 221 -32.95 44.51 3.75
CA ASP A 221 -34.39 44.39 3.50
C ASP A 221 -35.21 45.21 4.49
N GLN A 222 -34.87 45.23 5.78
CA GLN A 222 -35.48 46.12 6.77
C GLN A 222 -35.38 47.59 6.34
N LYS A 223 -34.18 48.05 5.93
CA LYS A 223 -33.99 49.42 5.42
C LYS A 223 -34.80 49.70 4.15
N ARG A 224 -35.06 48.69 3.32
CA ARG A 224 -35.84 48.83 2.09
C ARG A 224 -37.34 48.94 2.41
N ILE A 225 -37.83 48.15 3.36
CA ILE A 225 -39.20 48.19 3.87
C ILE A 225 -39.48 49.55 4.54
N GLU A 226 -38.60 50.01 5.43
CA GLU A 226 -38.73 51.33 6.08
C GLU A 226 -38.78 52.49 5.07
N LYS A 227 -37.99 52.42 3.99
CA LYS A 227 -38.02 53.42 2.91
C LYS A 227 -39.33 53.39 2.12
N LEU A 228 -39.91 52.20 1.90
CA LEU A 228 -41.21 52.05 1.22
C LEU A 228 -42.35 52.57 2.09
N GLU A 229 -42.33 52.31 3.40
CA GLU A 229 -43.33 52.85 4.34
C GLU A 229 -43.25 54.37 4.45
N LYS A 230 -42.05 54.95 4.52
CA LYS A 230 -41.87 56.42 4.51
C LYS A 230 -42.38 57.07 3.23
N LYS A 231 -42.30 56.38 2.08
CA LYS A 231 -42.88 56.87 0.81
C LYS A 231 -44.40 56.76 0.76
N ARG A 232 -45.01 55.78 1.45
CA ARG A 232 -46.48 55.62 1.51
C ARG A 232 -47.16 56.58 2.49
N LYS A 233 -46.42 57.09 3.48
CA LYS A 233 -46.93 58.04 4.49
C LYS A 233 -46.82 59.52 4.07
N LYS A 234 -46.23 59.79 2.90
CA LYS A 234 -46.25 61.11 2.24
C LYS A 234 -47.24 61.06 1.09
#